data_AF-A2TZJ9-F1
#
_entry.id   AF-A2TZJ9-F1
#
_cell.length_a   1.000
_cell.length_b   1.000
_cell.length_c   1.000
_cell.angle_alpha   90.00
_cell.angle_beta   90.00
_cell.angle_gamma   90.00
#
_symmetry.space_group_name_H-M   'P 1'
#
loop_
_entity.id
_entity.type
_entity.pdbx_description
1 polymer ?
#
loop_
_entity_poly.entity_id
_entity_poly.type
_entity_poly.pdbx_seq_one_letter_code
_entity_poly.pdbx_strand_id
1 'polypeptide(L)'
;MRILFSFFLVVLMFGCKSQDYTLVKDYDLQLKEGIYKEIPPAIADEDAYIQVNLNFNKFDTNTYELMAIYFKNQIVPSKKNTEKFSISGSINKELTLKANEDFPFELQPNEVVLSYKKNNKIKYAKYTIDRKISMDDIPR
;
A
#
# COMPACT_ATOMS: atom_id res chain seq x y z
N MET A 1 -43.78 41.58 -19.85
CA MET A 1 -42.30 41.50 -19.94
C MET A 1 -41.80 41.36 -18.50
N ARG A 2 -41.50 40.18 -17.95
CA ARG A 2 -40.48 39.17 -18.30
C ARG A 2 -39.11 39.81 -18.52
N ILE A 3 -38.38 40.07 -17.43
CA ILE A 3 -36.91 40.05 -17.42
C ILE A 3 -36.50 39.23 -16.20
N LEU A 4 -36.06 38.00 -16.47
CA LEU A 4 -35.39 37.13 -15.53
C LEU A 4 -34.01 37.73 -15.23
N PHE A 5 -33.75 38.10 -13.98
CA PHE A 5 -32.37 38.15 -13.49
C PHE A 5 -32.06 36.82 -12.81
N SER A 6 -31.53 35.95 -13.66
CA SER A 6 -30.69 34.80 -13.36
C SER A 6 -29.76 35.09 -12.18
N PHE A 7 -30.11 34.61 -10.99
CA PHE A 7 -29.13 34.37 -9.93
C PHE A 7 -28.57 32.96 -10.16
N PHE A 8 -27.62 32.89 -11.08
CA PHE A 8 -26.73 31.77 -11.28
C PHE A 8 -25.84 31.67 -10.03
N LEU A 9 -26.36 31.05 -8.96
CA LEU A 9 -25.60 30.78 -7.76
C LEU A 9 -24.55 29.74 -8.12
N VAL A 10 -23.33 30.24 -8.24
CA VAL A 10 -22.10 29.52 -8.57
C VAL A 10 -22.04 28.22 -7.80
N VAL A 11 -22.10 27.14 -8.57
CA VAL A 11 -21.82 25.78 -8.16
C VAL A 11 -20.43 25.75 -7.52
N LEU A 12 -20.38 25.72 -6.18
CA LEU A 12 -19.21 25.23 -5.47
C LEU A 12 -19.14 23.74 -5.73
N MET A 13 -18.63 23.38 -6.91
CA MET A 13 -18.07 22.06 -7.14
C MET A 13 -16.90 21.94 -6.17
N PHE A 14 -17.18 21.40 -4.98
CA PHE A 14 -16.20 20.67 -4.21
C PHE A 14 -15.66 19.58 -5.14
N GLY A 15 -14.63 19.95 -5.92
CA GLY A 15 -13.94 19.01 -6.77
C GLY A 15 -13.52 17.85 -5.89
N CYS A 16 -14.03 16.65 -6.20
CA CYS A 16 -13.42 15.42 -5.71
C CYS A 16 -11.93 15.56 -6.00
N LYS A 17 -11.13 15.63 -4.94
CA LYS A 17 -9.68 15.72 -5.04
C LYS A 17 -9.23 14.41 -5.67
N SER A 18 -9.08 14.38 -7.00
CA SER A 18 -8.60 13.20 -7.71
C SER A 18 -7.17 12.98 -7.26
N GLN A 19 -6.97 12.03 -6.35
CA GLN A 19 -5.65 11.65 -5.90
C GLN A 19 -5.00 10.88 -7.04
N ASP A 20 -3.94 11.44 -7.60
CA ASP A 20 -3.19 10.82 -8.68
C ASP A 20 -2.29 9.71 -8.10
N TYR A 21 -2.57 8.46 -8.49
CA TYR A 21 -1.82 7.26 -8.10
C TYR A 21 -0.70 6.95 -9.10
N THR A 22 0.10 7.94 -9.47
CA THR A 22 1.21 7.75 -10.42
C THR A 22 2.44 7.14 -9.75
N LEU A 23 2.93 6.03 -10.32
CA LEU A 23 4.19 5.40 -9.90
C LEU A 23 5.40 6.29 -10.24
N VAL A 24 6.33 6.41 -9.30
CA VAL A 24 7.59 7.10 -9.56
C VAL A 24 8.47 6.25 -10.48
N LYS A 25 9.17 6.91 -11.41
CA LYS A 25 10.11 6.25 -12.33
C LYS A 25 11.47 5.96 -11.67
N ASP A 26 11.92 6.89 -10.83
CA ASP A 26 13.18 6.78 -10.09
C ASP A 26 12.89 6.64 -8.59
N TYR A 27 13.46 5.61 -7.97
CA TYR A 27 13.23 5.29 -6.57
C TYR A 27 14.22 6.04 -5.67
N ASP A 28 13.69 7.03 -4.94
CA ASP A 28 14.39 7.69 -3.82
C ASP A 28 14.74 6.69 -2.69
N LEU A 29 13.89 5.68 -2.51
CA LEU A 29 14.05 4.62 -1.51
C LEU A 29 14.59 3.37 -2.19
N GLN A 30 15.86 3.04 -1.93
CA GLN A 30 16.47 1.84 -2.48
C GLN A 30 16.14 0.65 -1.59
N LEU A 31 15.31 -0.25 -2.11
CA LEU A 31 15.00 -1.52 -1.46
C LEU A 31 16.27 -2.37 -1.40
N LYS A 32 16.63 -2.80 -0.19
CA LYS A 32 17.70 -3.76 0.07
C LYS A 32 17.17 -5.18 -0.09
N GLU A 33 16.03 -5.43 0.52
CA GLU A 33 15.36 -6.73 0.53
C GLU A 33 13.86 -6.48 0.75
N GLY A 34 13.01 -7.16 0.00
CA GLY A 34 11.58 -7.19 0.28
C GLY A 34 11.12 -8.63 0.27
N ILE A 35 10.40 -9.03 1.30
CA ILE A 35 9.89 -10.38 1.44
C ILE A 35 8.43 -10.37 1.85
N TYR A 36 7.70 -11.40 1.46
CA TYR A 36 6.43 -11.73 2.10
C TYR A 36 6.43 -13.18 2.60
N LYS A 37 5.76 -13.41 3.73
CA LYS A 37 5.57 -14.72 4.34
C LYS A 37 4.07 -14.95 4.53
N GLU A 38 3.60 -16.13 4.17
CA GLU A 38 2.25 -16.57 4.55
C GLU A 38 2.32 -17.26 5.92
N ILE A 39 1.41 -16.90 6.81
CA ILE A 39 1.29 -17.39 8.17
C ILE A 39 -0.03 -18.15 8.24
N PRO A 40 0.00 -19.49 8.36
CA PRO A 40 -1.22 -20.26 8.54
C PRO A 40 -1.85 -19.96 9.90
N PRO A 41 -3.16 -20.21 10.07
CA PRO A 41 -3.81 -20.02 11.34
C PRO A 41 -3.26 -21.00 12.38
N ALA A 42 -3.11 -20.56 13.62
CA ALA A 42 -2.62 -21.41 14.70
C ALA A 42 -3.71 -22.34 15.25
N ILE A 43 -4.97 -21.95 15.11
CA ILE A 43 -6.17 -22.71 15.53
C ILE A 43 -7.27 -22.59 14.47
N ALA A 44 -8.27 -23.50 14.52
CA ALA A 44 -9.30 -23.60 13.48
C ALA A 44 -10.14 -22.34 13.25
N ASP A 45 -10.30 -21.49 14.28
CA ASP A 45 -11.10 -20.26 14.24
C ASP A 45 -10.26 -19.00 13.96
N GLU A 46 -8.97 -19.14 13.65
CA GLU A 46 -8.10 -18.03 13.28
C GLU A 46 -7.98 -17.91 11.75
N ASP A 47 -7.81 -16.70 11.26
CA ASP A 47 -7.55 -16.44 9.84
C ASP A 47 -6.08 -16.67 9.49
N ALA A 48 -5.81 -17.08 8.24
CA ALA A 48 -4.46 -17.02 7.70
C ALA A 48 -4.05 -15.57 7.37
N TYR A 49 -2.79 -15.21 7.60
CA TYR A 49 -2.26 -13.88 7.30
C TYR A 49 -1.10 -13.92 6.31
N ILE A 50 -0.86 -12.82 5.62
CA ILE A 50 0.34 -12.59 4.82
C ILE A 50 1.07 -11.40 5.43
N GLN A 51 2.29 -11.63 5.89
CA GLN A 51 3.18 -10.60 6.39
C GLN A 51 4.11 -10.12 5.27
N VAL A 52 4.12 -8.83 4.99
CA VAL A 52 5.04 -8.19 4.04
C VAL A 52 6.07 -7.39 4.82
N ASN A 53 7.35 -7.58 4.55
CA ASN A 53 8.45 -6.84 5.16
C ASN A 53 9.34 -6.22 4.07
N LEU A 54 9.52 -4.90 4.12
CA LEU A 54 10.37 -4.15 3.21
C LEU A 54 11.55 -3.53 3.96
N ASN A 55 12.77 -3.92 3.58
CA ASN A 55 14.02 -3.45 4.15
C ASN A 55 14.74 -2.53 3.17
N PHE A 56 15.16 -1.35 3.61
CA PHE A 56 15.79 -0.34 2.73
C PHE A 56 17.26 -0.09 3.09
N ASN A 57 18.09 0.21 2.09
CA ASN A 57 19.49 0.58 2.31
C ASN A 57 19.62 1.87 3.13
N LYS A 58 18.72 2.83 2.87
CA LYS A 58 18.63 4.09 3.58
C LYS A 58 17.17 4.49 3.71
N PHE A 59 16.73 4.62 4.95
CA PHE A 59 15.41 5.10 5.30
C PHE A 59 15.53 6.06 6.48
N ASP A 60 15.07 7.29 6.29
CA ASP A 60 15.06 8.32 7.34
C ASP A 60 13.61 8.72 7.62
N THR A 61 13.12 8.37 8.80
CA THR A 61 11.76 8.68 9.26
C THR A 61 11.48 10.18 9.38
N ASN A 62 12.52 11.03 9.41
CA ASN A 62 12.34 12.50 9.38
C ASN A 62 12.13 13.03 7.97
N THR A 63 12.66 12.34 6.95
CA THR A 63 12.57 12.72 5.54
C THR A 63 11.35 12.08 4.87
N TYR A 64 11.02 10.85 5.26
CA TYR A 64 10.00 10.01 4.65
C TYR A 64 8.93 9.63 5.67
N GLU A 65 7.68 9.99 5.38
CA GLU A 65 6.51 9.57 6.13
C GLU A 65 5.84 8.41 5.39
N LEU A 66 5.77 7.23 6.01
CA LEU A 66 5.16 6.06 5.39
C LEU A 66 3.65 6.09 5.56
N MET A 67 2.94 5.77 4.48
CA MET A 67 1.49 5.87 4.47
C MET A 67 0.83 4.51 4.38
N ALA A 68 1.17 3.71 3.37
CA ALA A 68 0.54 2.41 3.17
C ALA A 68 1.37 1.48 2.29
N ILE A 69 1.12 0.18 2.45
CA ILE A 69 1.56 -0.89 1.54
C ILE A 69 0.35 -1.37 0.75
N TYR A 70 0.49 -1.45 -0.56
CA TYR A 70 -0.49 -2.00 -1.49
C TYR A 70 0.04 -3.35 -1.97
N PHE A 71 -0.62 -4.43 -1.60
CA PHE A 71 -0.19 -5.79 -1.90
C PHE A 71 -1.39 -6.74 -1.99
N LYS A 72 -1.42 -7.61 -3.00
CA LYS A 72 -2.49 -8.62 -3.20
C LYS A 72 -3.91 -8.06 -2.97
N ASN A 73 -4.24 -6.98 -3.67
CA ASN A 73 -5.54 -6.27 -3.62
C ASN A 73 -5.94 -5.71 -2.24
N GLN A 74 -4.99 -5.58 -1.33
CA GLN A 74 -5.20 -5.07 0.01
C GLN A 74 -4.33 -3.83 0.26
N ILE A 75 -4.87 -2.90 1.03
CA ILE A 75 -4.19 -1.67 1.44
C ILE A 75 -3.91 -1.77 2.94
N VAL A 76 -2.65 -1.91 3.30
CA VAL A 76 -2.22 -1.93 4.71
C VAL A 76 -1.75 -0.53 5.07
N PRO A 77 -2.50 0.23 5.89
CA PRO A 77 -1.99 1.49 6.41
C PRO A 77 -0.76 1.22 7.27
N SER A 78 0.31 1.97 7.02
CA SER A 78 1.50 1.93 7.85
C SER A 78 1.11 2.42 9.24
N LYS A 79 1.37 1.62 10.28
CA LYS A 79 1.40 2.15 11.64
C LYS A 79 2.58 3.12 11.76
N LYS A 80 2.53 4.05 12.72
CA LYS A 80 3.60 5.02 12.97
C LYS A 80 4.91 4.25 13.17
N ASN A 81 5.82 4.35 12.20
CA ASN A 81 7.00 3.50 12.14
C ASN A 81 7.92 3.78 13.33
N THR A 82 8.12 2.79 14.21
CA THR A 82 9.08 2.85 15.32
C THR A 82 10.44 2.30 14.92
N GLU A 83 10.49 1.42 13.91
CA GLU A 83 11.71 0.81 13.42
C GLU A 83 12.30 1.59 12.24
N LYS A 84 13.60 1.88 12.32
CA LYS A 84 14.36 2.41 11.19
C LYS A 84 14.58 1.27 10.20
N PHE A 85 14.36 1.54 8.92
CA PHE A 85 14.68 0.63 7.80
C PHE A 85 13.77 -0.56 7.54
N SER A 86 12.74 -0.81 8.36
CA SER A 86 11.77 -1.90 8.15
C SER A 86 10.35 -1.35 8.07
N ILE A 87 9.56 -1.87 7.13
CA ILE A 87 8.12 -1.64 7.05
C ILE A 87 7.43 -2.99 6.99
N SER A 88 6.59 -3.25 7.99
CA SER A 88 5.85 -4.49 8.10
C SER A 88 4.34 -4.24 8.01
N GLY A 89 3.65 -5.07 7.23
CA GLY A 89 2.19 -5.08 7.17
C GLY A 89 1.66 -6.52 7.19
N SER A 90 0.49 -6.72 7.80
CA SER A 90 -0.22 -8.01 7.77
C SER A 90 -1.57 -7.84 7.06
N ILE A 91 -1.87 -8.74 6.12
CA ILE A 91 -3.17 -8.82 5.44
C ILE A 91 -3.82 -10.18 5.68
N ASN A 92 -5.13 -10.22 5.86
CA ASN A 92 -5.88 -11.47 5.93
C ASN A 92 -5.92 -12.10 4.52
N LYS A 93 -5.52 -13.37 4.42
CA LYS A 93 -5.42 -14.12 3.16
C LYS A 93 -6.77 -14.33 2.50
N GLU A 94 -7.83 -14.60 3.23
CA GLU A 94 -9.17 -14.81 2.69
C GLU A 94 -9.74 -13.54 2.05
N LEU A 95 -9.43 -12.37 2.63
CA LEU A 95 -9.81 -11.09 2.06
C LEU A 95 -9.06 -10.76 0.75
N THR A 96 -7.87 -11.35 0.51
CA THR A 96 -7.15 -11.17 -0.78
C THR A 96 -7.86 -11.83 -1.96
N LEU A 97 -8.68 -12.86 -1.71
CA LEU A 97 -9.47 -13.53 -2.75
C LEU A 97 -10.64 -12.67 -3.23
N LYS A 98 -11.00 -11.62 -2.49
CA LYS A 98 -12.04 -10.67 -2.86
C LYS A 98 -11.40 -9.51 -3.61
N ALA A 99 -11.86 -9.24 -4.83
CA ALA A 99 -11.43 -8.06 -5.57
C ALA A 99 -11.89 -6.80 -4.83
N ASN A 100 -10.95 -5.90 -4.53
CA ASN A 100 -11.26 -4.58 -4.03
C ASN A 100 -11.37 -3.63 -5.23
N GLU A 101 -12.59 -3.18 -5.54
CA GLU A 101 -12.88 -2.31 -6.69
C GLU A 101 -12.13 -0.97 -6.63
N ASP A 102 -11.72 -0.53 -5.43
CA ASP A 102 -10.99 0.73 -5.21
C ASP A 102 -9.46 0.55 -5.23
N PHE A 103 -8.94 -0.65 -5.54
CA PHE A 103 -7.50 -0.90 -5.56
C PHE A 103 -6.86 -0.27 -6.82
N PRO A 104 -5.96 0.73 -6.69
CA PRO A 104 -5.60 1.59 -7.82
C PRO A 104 -4.42 1.08 -8.65
N PHE A 105 -3.93 -0.15 -8.40
CA PHE A 105 -2.74 -0.69 -9.05
C PHE A 105 -2.99 -2.07 -9.64
N GLU A 106 -2.47 -2.32 -10.83
CA GLU A 106 -2.34 -3.68 -11.36
C GLU A 106 -0.97 -4.23 -10.94
N LEU A 107 -0.97 -5.25 -10.09
CA LEU A 107 0.24 -5.84 -9.51
C LEU A 107 0.35 -7.33 -9.84
N GLN A 108 1.55 -7.77 -10.20
CA GLN A 108 1.90 -9.18 -10.26
C GLN A 108 1.93 -9.79 -8.84
N PRO A 109 1.87 -11.13 -8.69
CA PRO A 109 1.80 -11.79 -7.37
C PRO A 109 2.95 -11.47 -6.41
N ASN A 110 4.09 -11.06 -6.95
CA ASN A 110 5.32 -10.71 -6.23
C ASN A 110 5.65 -9.21 -6.32
N GLU A 111 4.70 -8.37 -6.74
CA GLU A 111 4.86 -6.93 -6.77
C GLU A 111 4.12 -6.28 -5.61
N VAL A 112 4.72 -5.22 -5.07
CA VAL A 112 4.18 -4.40 -3.99
C VAL A 112 4.35 -2.92 -4.32
N VAL A 113 3.40 -2.08 -3.93
CA VAL A 113 3.54 -0.63 -4.00
C VAL A 113 3.61 -0.05 -2.59
N LEU A 114 4.67 0.72 -2.33
CA LEU A 114 4.83 1.52 -1.13
C LEU A 114 4.36 2.95 -1.40
N SER A 115 3.38 3.41 -0.65
CA SER A 115 3.03 4.83 -0.56
C SER A 115 3.78 5.50 0.58
N TYR A 116 4.47 6.59 0.24
CA TYR A 116 5.21 7.40 1.19
C TYR A 116 5.11 8.88 0.82
N LYS A 117 5.31 9.74 1.80
CA LYS A 117 5.28 11.19 1.65
C LYS A 117 6.67 11.76 1.88
N LYS A 118 7.11 12.58 0.93
CA LYS A 118 8.37 13.32 0.95
C LYS A 118 8.08 14.77 0.56
N ASN A 119 8.52 15.74 1.36
CA ASN A 119 8.27 17.16 1.11
C ASN A 119 6.77 17.47 0.88
N ASN A 120 5.90 16.89 1.72
CA ASN A 120 4.44 17.02 1.65
C ASN A 120 3.77 16.51 0.35
N LYS A 121 4.49 15.75 -0.49
CA LYS A 121 3.95 15.09 -1.68
C LYS A 121 3.94 13.58 -1.49
N ILE A 122 2.80 12.95 -1.81
CA ILE A 122 2.65 11.50 -1.80
C ILE A 122 3.31 10.94 -3.06
N LYS A 123 4.03 9.84 -2.89
CA LYS A 123 4.74 9.12 -3.94
C LYS A 123 4.45 7.63 -3.79
N TYR A 124 4.42 6.93 -4.92
CA TYR A 124 4.16 5.50 -5.00
C TYR A 124 5.34 4.82 -5.66
N ALA A 125 6.07 3.98 -4.93
CA ALA A 125 7.18 3.20 -5.48
C ALA A 125 6.79 1.73 -5.55
N LYS A 126 6.95 1.14 -6.74
CA LYS A 126 6.69 -0.27 -6.98
C LYS A 126 7.98 -1.07 -6.82
N TYR A 127 7.90 -2.22 -6.16
CA TYR A 127 9.02 -3.13 -6.00
C TYR A 127 8.59 -4.57 -6.27
N THR A 128 9.56 -5.38 -6.68
CA THR A 128 9.44 -6.84 -6.69
C THR A 128 9.99 -7.38 -5.38
N ILE A 129 9.29 -8.34 -4.78
CA ILE A 129 9.62 -8.94 -3.49
C ILE A 129 9.59 -10.46 -3.55
N ASP A 130 10.36 -11.11 -2.68
CA ASP A 130 10.49 -12.55 -2.66
C ASP A 130 9.50 -13.22 -1.70
N ARG A 131 9.02 -14.41 -2.06
CA ARG A 131 8.26 -15.24 -1.12
C ARG A 131 9.23 -15.95 -0.19
N LYS A 132 9.11 -15.72 1.12
CA LYS A 132 9.82 -16.51 2.13
C LYS A 132 9.02 -17.77 2.45
N ILE A 133 9.57 -18.92 2.09
CA ILE A 133 9.00 -20.25 2.36
C ILE A 133 9.38 -20.65 3.80
N SER A 134 8.39 -21.00 4.63
CA SER A 134 8.59 -21.60 5.97
C SER A 134 8.79 -23.11 5.84
N MET A 135 9.44 -23.76 6.82
CA MET A 135 9.49 -25.23 6.85
C MET A 135 8.09 -25.87 6.90
N ASP A 136 7.10 -25.14 7.40
CA ASP A 136 5.69 -25.55 7.44
C ASP A 136 5.00 -25.55 6.06
N ASP A 137 5.59 -24.88 5.05
CA ASP A 137 5.06 -24.83 3.68
C ASP A 137 5.46 -26.08 2.86
N ILE A 138 6.29 -26.96 3.41
CA ILE A 138 6.73 -28.20 2.76
C ILE A 138 5.70 -29.31 3.09
N PRO A 139 4.99 -29.88 2.09
CA PRO A 139 4.11 -31.01 2.34
C PRO A 139 4.89 -32.18 2.96
N ARG A 140 4.39 -32.73 4.07
CA ARG A 140 4.91 -33.97 4.66
C ARG A 140 4.32 -35.20 3.99
#